data_AF-A0A484ZT12-F1
#
_entry.id   AF-A0A484ZT12-F1
#
_cell.length_a   1.000
_cell.length_b   1.000
_cell.length_c   1.000
_cell.angle_alpha   90.00
_cell.angle_beta   90.00
_cell.angle_gamma   90.00
#
_symmetry.space_group_name_H-M   'P 1'
#
loop_
_entity.id
_entity.type
_entity.pdbx_description
1 polymer ?
#
loop_
_entity_poly.entity_id
_entity_poly.type
_entity_poly.pdbx_seq_one_letter_code
_entity_poly.pdbx_strand_id
1 'polypeptide(L)'
;MGREGYYWVKQMQGNSAKTVLKMDVRDFTEEGYLRRMKFLATLAEGCAALWGEESIECKLADRYANVFNSLQGDSAYPIDIAVQAYRNLGIEPKSHANARWL
;
A
#
# COMPACT_ATOMS: atom_id res chain seq x y z
N MET A 1 -5.21 17.66 1.49
CA MET A 1 -5.20 17.04 0.15
C MET A 1 -4.47 15.72 0.25
N GLY A 2 -5.21 14.60 0.25
CA GLY A 2 -4.63 13.26 0.31
C GLY A 2 -4.15 12.84 -1.07
N ARG A 3 -3.01 12.16 -1.16
CA ARG A 3 -2.61 11.50 -2.40
C ARG A 3 -3.54 10.31 -2.61
N GLU A 4 -4.09 10.16 -3.81
CA GLU A 4 -4.87 8.97 -4.14
C GLU A 4 -3.93 7.77 -4.23
N GLY A 5 -4.36 6.62 -3.69
CA GLY A 5 -3.69 5.35 -3.91
C GLY A 5 -3.73 4.93 -5.39
N TYR A 6 -2.92 3.95 -5.78
CA TYR A 6 -2.74 3.57 -7.18
C TYR A 6 -2.50 2.07 -7.37
N TYR A 7 -2.74 1.62 -8.60
CA TYR A 7 -2.30 0.34 -9.13
C TYR A 7 -1.19 0.60 -10.14
N TRP A 8 -0.07 -0.10 -10.04
CA TRP A 8 1.05 0.07 -10.96
C TRP A 8 1.45 -1.27 -11.56
N VAL A 9 1.27 -1.44 -12.88
CA VAL A 9 1.71 -2.64 -13.60
C VAL A 9 3.22 -2.54 -13.83
N LYS A 10 3.98 -3.38 -13.12
CA LYS A 10 5.45 -3.45 -13.25
C LYS A 10 5.91 -4.27 -14.43
N GLN A 11 5.15 -5.32 -14.74
CA GLN A 11 5.49 -6.25 -15.79
C GLN A 11 4.20 -6.79 -16.40
N MET A 12 4.16 -6.85 -17.72
CA MET A 12 3.15 -7.55 -18.49
C MET A 12 3.88 -8.36 -19.54
N GLN A 13 3.71 -9.67 -19.50
CA GLN A 13 4.37 -10.57 -20.43
C GLN A 13 3.46 -11.74 -20.78
N GLY A 14 3.35 -12.04 -22.07
CA GLY A 14 2.47 -13.11 -22.53
C GLY A 14 2.37 -13.24 -24.03
N ASN A 15 1.57 -14.22 -24.44
CA ASN A 15 1.16 -14.49 -25.80
C ASN A 15 -0.32 -14.90 -25.81
N SER A 16 -0.79 -15.44 -26.94
CA SER A 16 -2.18 -15.90 -27.12
C SER A 16 -2.61 -17.02 -26.16
N ALA A 17 -1.68 -17.80 -25.60
CA ALA A 17 -1.99 -18.89 -24.68
C ALA A 17 -1.97 -18.46 -23.21
N LYS A 18 -1.04 -17.57 -22.81
CA LYS A 18 -0.93 -17.11 -21.42
C LYS A 18 -0.32 -15.73 -21.34
N THR A 19 -0.90 -14.89 -20.49
CA THR A 19 -0.36 -13.58 -20.12
C THR A 19 -0.31 -13.43 -18.61
N VAL A 20 0.80 -12.89 -18.10
CA VAL A 20 1.03 -12.65 -16.67
C VAL A 20 1.27 -11.16 -16.45
N LEU A 21 0.50 -10.59 -15.51
CA LEU A 21 0.69 -9.23 -15.02
C LEU A 21 1.26 -9.26 -13.61
N LYS A 22 2.31 -8.48 -13.35
CA LYS A 22 2.79 -8.18 -12.01
C LYS A 22 2.50 -6.73 -11.69
N MET A 23 1.81 -6.49 -10.58
CA MET A 23 1.44 -5.14 -10.17
C MET A 23 1.84 -4.86 -8.72
N ASP A 24 2.12 -3.59 -8.44
CA ASP A 24 2.15 -3.08 -7.07
C ASP A 24 0.86 -2.31 -6.79
N VAL A 25 0.29 -2.54 -5.63
CA VAL A 25 -0.89 -1.82 -5.12
C VAL A 25 -0.45 -0.98 -3.94
N ARG A 26 -0.77 0.31 -3.96
CA ARG A 26 -0.43 1.23 -2.87
C ARG A 26 -1.63 2.08 -2.51
N ASP A 27 -1.83 2.26 -1.21
CA ASP A 27 -2.77 3.21 -0.66
C ASP A 27 -2.18 3.82 0.62
N PHE A 28 -2.62 5.02 0.97
CA PHE A 28 -2.16 5.74 2.16
C PHE A 28 -3.02 5.40 3.39
N THR A 29 -4.12 4.69 3.18
CA THR A 29 -5.02 4.18 4.24
C THR A 29 -5.10 2.67 4.15
N GLU A 30 -5.20 2.01 5.30
CA GLU A 30 -5.41 0.55 5.36
C GLU A 30 -6.74 0.16 4.70
N GLU A 31 -7.81 0.90 5.01
CA GLU A 31 -9.12 0.67 4.39
C GLU A 31 -9.09 0.83 2.87
N GLY A 32 -8.39 1.86 2.36
CA GLY A 32 -8.20 2.06 0.92
C GLY A 32 -7.42 0.92 0.27
N TYR A 33 -6.36 0.44 0.93
CA TYR A 33 -5.62 -0.72 0.48
C TYR A 33 -6.50 -1.96 0.40
N LEU A 34 -7.24 -2.28 1.47
CA LEU A 34 -8.15 -3.44 1.50
C LEU A 34 -9.24 -3.35 0.42
N ARG A 35 -9.82 -2.16 0.19
CA ARG A 35 -10.78 -1.96 -0.91
C ARG A 35 -10.16 -2.26 -2.27
N ARG A 36 -8.90 -1.87 -2.50
CA ARG A 36 -8.18 -2.15 -3.76
C ARG A 36 -7.87 -3.62 -3.96
N MET A 37 -7.46 -4.30 -2.89
CA MET A 37 -7.21 -5.74 -2.91
C MET A 37 -8.50 -6.52 -3.20
N LYS A 38 -9.61 -6.14 -2.54
CA LYS A 38 -10.93 -6.72 -2.80
C LYS A 38 -11.38 -6.49 -4.25
N PHE A 39 -11.16 -5.29 -4.78
CA PHE A 39 -11.49 -4.99 -6.18
C PHE A 39 -10.76 -5.92 -7.16
N LEU A 40 -9.45 -6.16 -6.96
CA LEU A 40 -8.68 -7.07 -7.82
C LEU A 40 -9.16 -8.52 -7.72
N ALA A 41 -9.54 -8.99 -6.52
CA ALA A 41 -10.11 -10.32 -6.33
C ALA A 41 -11.45 -10.46 -7.08
N THR A 42 -12.38 -9.51 -6.89
CA THR A 42 -13.67 -9.51 -7.58
C THR A 42 -13.52 -9.40 -9.10
N LEU A 43 -12.56 -8.61 -9.58
CA LEU A 43 -12.26 -8.51 -11.01
C LEU A 43 -11.78 -9.87 -11.55
N ALA A 44 -10.87 -10.54 -10.85
CA ALA A 44 -10.38 -11.86 -11.25
C ALA A 44 -11.50 -12.91 -11.28
N GLU A 45 -12.36 -12.93 -10.26
CA GLU A 45 -13.54 -13.80 -10.20
C GLU A 45 -14.51 -13.54 -11.36
N GLY A 46 -14.81 -12.26 -11.65
CA GLY A 46 -15.68 -11.90 -12.77
C GLY A 46 -15.11 -12.31 -14.12
N CYS A 47 -13.80 -12.13 -14.31
CA CYS A 47 -13.09 -12.59 -15.51
C CYS A 47 -13.14 -14.13 -15.64
N ALA A 48 -12.92 -14.86 -14.55
CA ALA A 48 -13.01 -16.32 -14.55
C ALA A 48 -14.44 -16.80 -14.86
N ALA A 49 -15.46 -16.15 -14.32
CA ALA A 49 -16.85 -16.49 -14.63
C ALA A 49 -17.21 -16.27 -16.11
N LEU A 50 -16.59 -15.28 -16.78
CA LEU A 50 -16.83 -14.99 -18.19
C LEU A 50 -16.04 -15.91 -19.14
N TRP A 51 -14.83 -16.31 -18.77
CA TRP A 51 -13.89 -17.02 -19.66
C TRP A 51 -13.55 -18.45 -19.23
N GLY A 52 -14.15 -18.92 -18.13
CA GLY A 52 -13.96 -20.26 -17.55
C GLY A 52 -13.20 -20.21 -16.22
N GLU A 53 -13.59 -21.03 -15.25
CA GLU A 53 -13.09 -20.95 -13.87
C GLU A 53 -11.56 -21.09 -13.75
N GLU A 54 -10.91 -21.82 -14.66
CA GLU A 54 -9.46 -22.02 -14.69
C GLU A 54 -8.70 -20.99 -15.55
N SER A 55 -9.41 -20.03 -16.17
CA SER A 55 -8.81 -19.07 -17.11
C SER A 55 -8.00 -17.97 -16.41
N ILE A 56 -8.23 -17.73 -15.11
CA ILE A 56 -7.60 -16.66 -14.34
C ILE A 56 -7.04 -17.19 -13.03
N GLU A 57 -5.77 -16.89 -12.76
CA GLU A 57 -5.12 -17.13 -11.48
C GLU A 57 -4.71 -15.79 -10.87
N CYS A 58 -5.29 -15.42 -9.72
CA CYS A 58 -4.97 -14.18 -9.01
C CYS A 58 -4.24 -14.49 -7.70
N LYS A 59 -2.99 -14.02 -7.57
CA LYS A 59 -2.20 -14.12 -6.34
C LYS A 59 -2.02 -12.74 -5.73
N LEU A 60 -2.73 -12.51 -4.64
CA LEU A 60 -2.62 -11.30 -3.83
C LEU A 60 -1.74 -11.59 -2.62
N ALA A 61 -0.70 -10.78 -2.41
CA ALA A 61 0.20 -10.91 -1.27
C ALA A 61 0.31 -9.55 -0.56
N ASP A 62 -0.01 -9.52 0.73
CA ASP A 62 0.13 -8.31 1.53
C ASP A 62 1.61 -7.99 1.70
N ARG A 63 2.01 -6.83 1.16
CA ARG A 63 3.32 -6.25 1.44
C ARG A 63 3.13 -5.07 2.37
N TYR A 64 3.45 -5.35 3.64
CA TYR A 64 3.59 -4.46 4.79
C TYR A 64 2.30 -4.12 5.54
N ALA A 65 2.21 -4.62 6.77
CA ALA A 65 1.66 -3.84 7.87
C ALA A 65 2.57 -2.62 8.05
N ASN A 66 2.01 -1.42 7.96
CA ASN A 66 2.73 -0.17 8.13
C ASN A 66 3.57 -0.20 9.42
N VAL A 67 4.87 0.10 9.32
CA VAL A 67 5.75 0.31 10.51
C VAL A 67 5.17 1.40 11.42
N PHE A 68 4.37 2.31 10.86
CA PHE A 68 3.59 3.27 11.63
C PHE A 68 2.71 2.62 12.71
N ASN A 69 2.03 1.50 12.42
CA ASN A 69 1.22 0.79 13.43
C ASN A 69 2.10 0.23 14.55
N SER A 70 3.33 -0.18 14.26
CA SER A 70 4.30 -0.62 15.28
C SER A 70 4.97 0.53 16.04
N LEU A 71 4.72 1.79 15.65
CA LEU A 71 5.28 3.00 16.27
C LEU A 71 4.22 3.83 16.99
N GLN A 72 2.98 3.34 17.12
CA GLN A 72 1.93 4.00 17.92
C GLN A 72 2.09 3.66 19.41
N GLY A 73 1.62 4.57 20.28
CA GLY A 73 1.68 4.39 21.74
C GLY A 73 3.10 4.43 22.30
N ASP A 74 3.42 3.54 23.24
CA ASP A 74 4.71 3.51 23.95
C ASP A 74 5.92 3.25 23.02
N SER A 75 5.67 2.77 21.80
CA SER A 75 6.71 2.56 20.77
C SER A 75 7.06 3.82 19.97
N ALA A 76 6.44 4.98 20.27
CA ALA A 76 6.76 6.27 19.65
C ALA A 76 8.06 6.89 20.17
N TYR A 77 8.62 6.39 21.28
CA TYR A 77 9.83 6.94 21.93
C TYR A 77 11.02 7.23 20.99
N PRO A 78 11.35 6.38 19.99
CA PRO A 78 12.41 6.70 19.03
C PRO A 78 12.12 7.93 18.15
N ILE A 79 10.84 8.20 17.85
CA ILE A 79 10.40 9.40 17.12
C ILE A 79 10.62 10.63 18.02
N ASP A 80 10.26 10.53 19.31
CA ASP A 80 10.42 11.62 20.27
C ASP A 80 11.89 12.02 20.45
N ILE A 81 12.79 11.02 20.54
CA ILE A 81 14.24 11.27 20.59
C ILE A 81 14.70 12.02 19.35
N ALA A 82 14.27 11.59 18.16
CA ALA A 82 14.66 12.24 16.91
C ALA A 82 14.17 13.69 16.87
N VAL A 83 12.90 13.94 17.19
CA VAL A 83 12.30 15.29 17.24
C VAL A 83 13.03 16.17 18.25
N GLN A 84 13.36 15.65 19.44
CA GLN A 84 14.06 16.40 20.46
C GLN A 84 15.50 16.73 20.04
N ALA A 85 16.19 15.82 19.34
CA ALA A 85 17.53 16.09 18.80
C ALA A 85 17.52 17.24 17.78
N TYR A 86 16.53 17.28 16.88
CA TYR A 86 16.34 18.40 15.95
C TYR A 86 16.13 19.73 16.69
N ARG A 87 15.26 19.74 17.70
CA ARG A 87 14.99 20.93 18.53
C ARG A 87 16.24 21.42 19.28
N ASN A 88 17.02 20.50 19.84
CA ASN A 88 18.26 20.84 20.56
C ASN A 88 19.29 21.53 19.64
N LEU A 89 19.22 21.27 18.33
CA LEU A 89 20.07 21.90 17.32
C LEU A 89 19.46 23.15 16.69
N GLY A 90 18.29 23.59 17.16
CA GLY A 90 17.56 24.73 16.59
C GLY A 90 17.02 24.48 15.18
N ILE A 91 16.84 23.22 14.79
CA ILE A 91 16.34 22.82 13.49
C ILE A 91 14.85 22.50 13.60
N GLU A 92 14.02 23.15 12.78
CA GLU A 92 12.59 22.84 12.71
C GLU A 92 12.37 21.49 12.01
N PRO A 93 11.81 20.46 12.71
CA PRO A 93 11.56 19.16 12.10
C PRO A 93 10.47 19.25 11.05
N LYS A 94 10.78 18.91 9.80
CA LYS A 94 9.78 18.81 8.72
C LYS A 94 9.35 17.38 8.54
N SER A 95 8.15 17.04 9.00
CA SER A 95 7.50 15.78 8.61
C SER A 95 6.80 15.96 7.26
N HIS A 96 6.96 14.99 6.36
CA HIS A 96 6.18 14.91 5.12
C HIS A 96 4.80 14.25 5.31
N ALA A 97 4.49 13.83 6.54
CA ALA A 97 3.15 13.41 6.93
C ALA A 97 2.37 14.66 7.36
N ASN A 98 1.35 15.02 6.59
CA ASN A 98 0.46 16.15 6.87
C ASN A 98 0.13 16.26 8.37
N ALA A 99 0.41 17.45 8.89
CA ALA A 99 -0.08 18.03 10.13
C ALA A 99 -1.46 17.48 10.57
N ARG A 100 -1.45 16.56 11.54
CA ARG A 100 -2.57 16.32 12.46
C ARG A 100 -2.16 15.52 13.70
N TRP A 101 -0.97 15.80 14.23
CA TRP A 101 -0.43 15.11 15.43
C TRP A 101 0.29 16.09 16.38
N LEU A 102 -0.31 17.27 16.53
CA LEU A 102 -0.41 18.04 17.79
C LEU A 102 -1.90 18.29 18.01
#